data_AF-A0A1G3A4L2-F1
#
_entry.id   AF-A0A1G3A4L2-F1
#
_cell.length_a   1.000
_cell.length_b   1.000
_cell.length_c   1.000
_cell.angle_alpha   90.00
_cell.angle_beta   90.00
_cell.angle_gamma   90.00
#
_symmetry.space_group_name_H-M   'P 1'
#
loop_
_entity.id
_entity.type
_entity.pdbx_description
1 polymer ?
#
loop_
_entity_poly.entity_id
_entity_poly.type
_entity_poly.pdbx_seq_one_letter_code
_entity_poly.pdbx_strand_id
1 'polypeptide(L)'
;MRSSSSFEAQAAAGVGVPRQRDRGARNLSALFFAVVGGLLCFYVFLTYRALTWSPMFAISGVDSEKSRVLFVDRRREGSEKVSDRRSEIVARGKSLYLRSGCALCHGVDGRGDVKNPNYIKEEKSPALNVIAERMFLHEREDVEAVIAVLASGKPLDEVEELDVPRSAAVIAQYKSIRNIVFAGNPAGKKDPNGKKPFDMPPWKERLSESQFNDIIAYLLSLSPWESN
;
A
#
# COMPACT_ATOMS: atom_id res chain seq x y z
N MET A 1 -22.23 -87.17 -100.99
CA MET A 1 -22.45 -88.05 -99.82
C MET A 1 -21.12 -88.28 -99.10
N ARG A 2 -21.13 -88.11 -97.77
CA ARG A 2 -20.15 -88.52 -96.73
C ARG A 2 -18.69 -88.06 -96.80
N SER A 3 -18.23 -87.47 -95.69
CA SER A 3 -17.16 -88.04 -94.86
C SER A 3 -17.04 -87.31 -93.51
N SER A 4 -16.79 -88.09 -92.47
CA SER A 4 -16.67 -87.79 -91.03
C SER A 4 -15.29 -87.30 -90.59
N SER A 5 -15.20 -86.58 -89.46
CA SER A 5 -14.08 -86.68 -88.51
C SER A 5 -14.44 -86.13 -87.11
N SER A 6 -13.72 -86.66 -86.13
CA SER A 6 -13.88 -86.67 -84.66
C SER A 6 -13.46 -85.39 -83.94
N PHE A 7 -13.97 -85.19 -82.71
CA PHE A 7 -13.42 -84.23 -81.74
C PHE A 7 -13.42 -84.82 -80.32
N GLU A 8 -12.29 -84.68 -79.63
CA GLU A 8 -12.02 -85.06 -78.24
C GLU A 8 -11.87 -83.80 -77.35
N ALA A 9 -11.94 -84.05 -76.03
CA ALA A 9 -11.39 -83.29 -74.89
C ALA A 9 -12.24 -82.19 -74.21
N GLN A 10 -12.47 -82.33 -72.89
CA GLN A 10 -11.72 -81.61 -71.83
C GLN A 10 -12.28 -81.88 -70.42
N ALA A 11 -11.38 -82.12 -69.46
CA ALA A 11 -11.66 -82.20 -68.02
C ALA A 11 -11.22 -80.89 -67.33
N ALA A 12 -12.06 -80.37 -66.43
CA ALA A 12 -11.91 -79.07 -65.78
C ALA A 12 -11.03 -79.11 -64.52
N ALA A 13 -10.11 -78.15 -64.41
CA ALA A 13 -9.24 -77.89 -63.26
C ALA A 13 -9.79 -76.73 -62.40
N GLY A 14 -9.77 -76.91 -61.08
CA GLY A 14 -10.10 -75.85 -60.11
C GLY A 14 -8.93 -74.89 -59.89
N VAL A 15 -9.21 -73.59 -59.97
CA VAL A 15 -8.24 -72.48 -59.84
C VAL A 15 -8.21 -71.96 -58.40
N GLY A 16 -7.03 -71.97 -57.77
CA GLY A 16 -6.77 -71.27 -56.51
C GLY A 16 -6.43 -69.79 -56.71
N VAL A 17 -6.99 -68.92 -55.88
CA VAL A 17 -6.72 -67.47 -55.85
C VAL A 17 -5.52 -67.17 -54.94
N PRO A 18 -4.48 -66.42 -55.37
CA PRO A 18 -3.46 -65.91 -54.45
C PRO A 18 -3.84 -64.53 -53.88
N ARG A 19 -3.76 -64.41 -52.55
CA ARG A 19 -3.89 -63.19 -51.73
C ARG A 19 -2.86 -62.13 -52.13
N GLN A 20 -3.31 -60.97 -52.59
CA GLN A 20 -2.47 -59.77 -52.78
C GLN A 20 -2.35 -59.03 -51.43
N ARG A 21 -1.17 -59.08 -50.79
CA ARG A 21 -0.93 -58.63 -49.41
C ARG A 21 -0.40 -57.19 -49.35
N ASP A 22 -1.03 -56.38 -48.49
CA ASP A 22 -0.72 -55.04 -47.98
C ASP A 22 0.74 -54.54 -48.10
N ARG A 23 1.08 -53.91 -49.24
CA ARG A 23 2.39 -53.23 -49.40
C ARG A 23 2.32 -51.74 -49.05
N GLY A 24 1.18 -51.08 -49.28
CA GLY A 24 0.98 -49.65 -48.99
C GLY A 24 0.89 -49.32 -47.50
N ALA A 25 0.18 -50.15 -46.72
CA ALA A 25 0.03 -49.94 -45.27
C ALA A 25 1.37 -50.02 -44.52
N ARG A 26 2.27 -50.92 -44.93
CA ARG A 26 3.59 -51.09 -44.31
C ARG A 26 4.50 -49.87 -44.50
N ASN A 27 4.38 -49.18 -45.64
CA ASN A 27 5.15 -47.97 -45.93
C ASN A 27 4.63 -46.76 -45.14
N LEU A 28 3.30 -46.63 -44.96
CA LEU A 28 2.72 -45.57 -44.11
C LEU A 28 3.06 -45.77 -42.63
N SER A 29 3.00 -47.00 -42.12
CA SER A 29 3.40 -47.28 -40.74
C SER A 29 4.89 -46.99 -40.53
N ALA A 30 5.76 -47.40 -41.45
CA ALA A 30 7.19 -47.10 -41.37
C ALA A 30 7.48 -45.59 -41.36
N LEU A 31 6.78 -44.81 -42.21
CA LEU A 31 6.90 -43.36 -42.24
C LEU A 31 6.42 -42.72 -40.93
N PHE A 32 5.28 -43.16 -40.40
CA PHE A 32 4.75 -42.69 -39.13
C PHE A 32 5.72 -42.92 -37.97
N PHE A 33 6.27 -44.13 -37.84
CA PHE A 33 7.25 -44.44 -36.80
C PHE A 33 8.56 -43.65 -36.96
N ALA A 34 8.99 -43.39 -38.19
CA ALA A 34 10.17 -42.56 -38.44
C ALA A 34 9.95 -41.09 -38.01
N VAL A 35 8.78 -40.51 -38.34
CA VAL A 35 8.45 -39.12 -37.96
C VAL A 35 8.27 -38.99 -36.45
N VAL A 36 7.50 -39.88 -35.83
CA VAL A 36 7.27 -39.86 -34.38
C VAL A 36 8.56 -40.12 -33.62
N GLY A 37 9.37 -41.09 -34.06
CA GLY A 37 10.68 -41.37 -33.46
C GLY A 37 11.64 -40.18 -33.57
N GLY A 38 11.68 -39.51 -34.73
CA GLY A 38 12.49 -38.31 -34.94
C GLY A 38 12.06 -37.15 -34.02
N LEU A 39 10.76 -36.89 -33.91
CA LEU A 39 10.22 -35.86 -33.01
C LEU A 39 10.54 -36.17 -31.54
N LEU A 40 10.37 -37.42 -31.12
CA LEU A 40 10.62 -37.83 -29.73
C LEU A 40 12.11 -37.65 -29.37
N CYS A 41 13.03 -38.06 -30.25
CA CYS A 41 14.46 -37.82 -30.09
C CYS A 41 14.79 -36.32 -30.01
N PHE A 42 14.16 -35.49 -30.85
CA PHE A 42 14.37 -34.04 -30.84
C PHE A 42 13.92 -33.40 -29.52
N TYR A 43 12.72 -33.74 -29.03
CA TYR A 43 12.21 -33.20 -27.76
C TYR A 43 13.01 -33.70 -26.55
N VAL A 44 13.45 -34.96 -26.55
CA VAL A 44 14.34 -35.49 -25.50
C VAL A 44 15.67 -34.73 -25.48
N PHE A 45 16.26 -34.47 -26.65
CA PHE A 45 17.49 -33.68 -26.74
C PHE A 45 17.32 -32.24 -26.24
N LEU A 46 16.22 -31.57 -26.60
CA LEU A 46 15.90 -30.24 -26.09
C LEU A 46 15.70 -30.23 -24.58
N THR A 47 15.04 -31.26 -24.04
CA THR A 47 14.80 -31.39 -22.60
C THR A 47 16.10 -31.66 -21.84
N TYR A 48 16.98 -32.50 -22.38
CA TYR A 48 18.31 -32.72 -21.84
C TYR A 48 19.18 -31.45 -21.88
N ARG A 49 19.17 -30.71 -23.00
CA ARG A 49 19.84 -29.40 -23.10
C ARG A 49 19.29 -28.40 -22.08
N ALA A 50 17.96 -28.32 -21.94
CA ALA A 50 17.33 -27.45 -20.96
C ALA A 50 17.72 -27.87 -19.53
N LEU A 51 17.70 -29.15 -19.20
CA LEU A 51 18.10 -29.65 -17.88
C LEU A 51 19.60 -29.54 -17.60
N THR A 52 20.47 -29.54 -18.61
CA THR A 52 21.92 -29.44 -18.40
C THR A 52 22.45 -28.01 -18.46
N TRP A 53 21.68 -27.08 -19.03
CA TRP A 53 22.05 -25.67 -19.16
C TRP A 53 21.18 -24.71 -18.33
N SER A 54 20.06 -25.18 -17.77
CA SER A 54 19.22 -24.35 -16.90
C SER A 54 19.85 -24.23 -15.52
N PRO A 55 20.05 -23.02 -14.99
CA PRO A 55 20.66 -22.80 -13.67
C PRO A 55 19.72 -23.17 -12.51
N MET A 56 18.59 -23.82 -12.76
CA MET A 56 17.57 -24.18 -11.76
C MET A 56 18.12 -24.98 -10.56
N PHE A 57 19.23 -25.71 -10.73
CA PHE A 57 19.91 -26.46 -9.65
C PHE A 57 21.16 -25.76 -9.11
N ALA A 58 21.65 -24.72 -9.77
CA ALA A 58 22.77 -23.89 -9.29
C ALA A 58 22.29 -22.72 -8.41
N ILE A 59 21.00 -22.40 -8.44
CA ILE A 59 20.38 -21.42 -7.55
C ILE A 59 19.78 -22.18 -6.36
N SER A 60 20.65 -22.75 -5.53
CA SER A 60 20.29 -23.23 -4.20
C SER A 60 20.40 -22.07 -3.21
N GLY A 61 19.26 -21.54 -2.77
CA GLY A 61 19.18 -20.62 -1.64
C GLY A 61 19.42 -19.15 -1.99
N VAL A 62 18.41 -18.33 -1.70
CA VAL A 62 18.51 -16.86 -1.64
C VAL A 62 19.23 -16.45 -0.34
N ASP A 63 20.37 -17.08 -0.05
CA ASP A 63 21.14 -16.89 1.20
C ASP A 63 22.52 -16.29 0.92
N SER A 64 22.67 -15.50 -0.14
CA SER A 64 23.85 -14.64 -0.26
C SER A 64 23.64 -13.34 0.52
N GLU A 65 24.67 -12.85 1.20
CA GLU A 65 24.65 -11.55 1.87
C GLU A 65 24.28 -10.41 0.90
N LYS A 66 24.65 -10.56 -0.38
CA LYS A 66 24.31 -9.65 -1.48
C LYS A 66 22.84 -9.73 -1.92
N SER A 67 22.15 -10.85 -1.71
CA SER A 67 20.70 -10.95 -1.95
C SER A 67 19.89 -10.41 -0.77
N ARG A 68 20.44 -10.44 0.47
CA ARG A 68 19.82 -9.77 1.62
C ARG A 68 19.69 -8.26 1.41
N VAL A 69 20.67 -7.59 0.82
CA VAL A 69 20.56 -6.14 0.56
C VAL A 69 19.48 -5.78 -0.46
N LEU A 70 19.14 -6.66 -1.41
CA LEU A 70 18.05 -6.42 -2.36
C LEU A 70 16.65 -6.57 -1.74
N PHE A 71 16.53 -7.32 -0.64
CA PHE A 71 15.25 -7.55 0.06
C PHE A 71 15.14 -6.85 1.43
N VAL A 72 16.23 -6.33 1.99
CA VAL A 72 16.26 -5.55 3.24
C VAL A 72 16.03 -4.04 3.01
N ASP A 73 16.13 -3.55 1.77
CA ASP A 73 16.12 -2.10 1.54
C ASP A 73 14.71 -1.47 1.54
N ARG A 74 13.67 -2.17 1.09
CA ARG A 74 12.34 -1.54 0.94
C ARG A 74 11.69 -1.11 2.27
N ARG A 75 11.89 -1.88 3.35
CA ARG A 75 11.34 -1.54 4.68
C ARG A 75 12.12 -0.39 5.31
N ARG A 76 13.44 -0.37 5.11
CA ARG A 76 14.34 0.66 5.66
C ARG A 76 14.18 1.99 4.91
N GLU A 77 14.17 1.95 3.58
CA GLU A 77 13.91 3.11 2.72
C GLU A 77 12.49 3.68 2.94
N GLY A 78 11.49 2.80 3.14
CA GLY A 78 10.14 3.20 3.52
C GLY A 78 10.08 3.86 4.90
N SER A 79 10.77 3.30 5.90
CA SER A 79 10.85 3.84 7.27
C SER A 79 11.58 5.19 7.32
N GLU A 80 12.72 5.30 6.64
CA GLU A 80 13.50 6.54 6.55
C GLU A 80 12.70 7.63 5.82
N LYS A 81 12.06 7.32 4.69
CA LYS A 81 11.24 8.28 3.94
C LYS A 81 9.98 8.70 4.69
N VAL A 82 9.39 7.82 5.50
CA VAL A 82 8.27 8.18 6.40
C VAL A 82 8.77 9.07 7.53
N SER A 83 9.91 8.76 8.15
CA SER A 83 10.52 9.59 9.19
C SER A 83 10.81 11.01 8.69
N ASP A 84 11.40 11.13 7.50
CA ASP A 84 11.75 12.41 6.90
C ASP A 84 10.50 13.28 6.65
N ARG A 85 9.47 12.70 6.00
CA ARG A 85 8.18 13.41 5.79
C ARG A 85 7.50 13.84 7.08
N ARG A 86 7.54 13.01 8.13
CA ARG A 86 6.99 13.37 9.46
C ARG A 86 7.74 14.55 10.07
N SER A 87 9.07 14.55 9.98
CA SER A 87 9.88 15.67 10.48
C SER A 87 9.59 16.97 9.69
N GLU A 88 9.41 16.85 8.37
CA GLU A 88 9.13 17.99 7.50
C GLU A 88 7.76 18.62 7.80
N ILE A 89 6.70 17.80 7.92
CA ILE A 89 5.36 18.30 8.25
C ILE A 89 5.34 19.00 9.62
N VAL A 90 6.03 18.45 10.61
CA VAL A 90 6.17 19.05 11.95
C VAL A 90 6.91 20.40 11.86
N ALA A 91 7.99 20.47 11.08
CA ALA A 91 8.74 21.71 10.89
C ALA A 91 7.91 22.80 10.20
N ARG A 92 7.15 22.46 9.14
CA ARG A 92 6.23 23.39 8.48
C ARG A 92 5.13 23.84 9.43
N GLY A 93 4.56 22.92 10.20
CA GLY A 93 3.56 23.18 11.23
C GLY A 93 4.03 24.17 12.29
N LYS A 94 5.25 23.98 12.80
CA LYS A 94 5.88 24.91 13.74
C LYS A 94 5.99 26.32 13.14
N SER A 95 6.45 26.40 11.90
CA SER A 95 6.60 27.68 11.20
C SER A 95 5.26 28.38 10.99
N LEU A 96 4.21 27.64 10.61
CA LEU A 96 2.85 28.17 10.48
C LEU A 96 2.29 28.61 11.83
N TYR A 97 2.44 27.81 12.88
CA TYR A 97 1.98 28.14 14.23
C TYR A 97 2.54 29.47 14.73
N LEU A 98 3.83 29.72 14.48
CA LEU A 98 4.51 30.96 14.85
C LEU A 98 4.09 32.13 13.96
N ARG A 99 4.13 31.96 12.63
CA ARG A 99 3.87 33.05 11.67
C ARG A 99 2.40 33.47 11.61
N SER A 100 1.49 32.54 11.85
CA SER A 100 0.06 32.83 11.97
C SER A 100 -0.28 33.49 13.31
N GLY A 101 0.67 33.60 14.25
CA GLY A 101 0.44 34.27 15.54
C GLY A 101 -0.35 33.42 16.53
N CYS A 102 -0.51 32.12 16.31
CA CYS A 102 -1.17 31.21 17.25
C CYS A 102 -0.50 31.26 18.63
N ALA A 103 0.84 31.35 18.64
CA ALA A 103 1.66 31.46 19.84
C ALA A 103 1.39 32.72 20.69
N LEU A 104 0.83 33.79 20.12
CA LEU A 104 0.53 35.03 20.85
C LEU A 104 -0.53 34.82 21.92
N CYS A 105 -1.48 33.91 21.67
CA CYS A 105 -2.51 33.54 22.64
C CYS A 105 -2.25 32.16 23.24
N HIS A 106 -1.81 31.18 22.46
CA HIS A 106 -1.62 29.81 22.96
C HIS A 106 -0.21 29.55 23.53
N GLY A 107 0.66 30.56 23.58
CA GLY A 107 2.02 30.47 24.09
C GLY A 107 3.01 29.84 23.10
N VAL A 108 4.31 30.05 23.34
CA VAL A 108 5.35 29.31 22.60
C VAL A 108 5.22 27.83 22.92
N ASP A 109 5.34 26.98 21.90
CA ASP A 109 5.12 25.54 21.99
C ASP A 109 3.77 25.16 22.62
N GLY A 110 2.72 25.99 22.41
CA GLY A 110 1.36 25.65 22.84
C GLY A 110 1.16 25.57 24.35
N ARG A 111 2.00 26.20 25.18
CA ARG A 111 1.90 26.06 26.65
C ARG A 111 0.68 26.70 27.32
N GLY A 112 -0.03 27.61 26.64
CA GLY A 112 -1.24 28.25 27.18
C GLY A 112 -1.01 29.28 28.29
N ASP A 113 0.23 29.69 28.56
CA ASP A 113 0.55 30.60 29.68
C ASP A 113 0.21 32.08 29.45
N VAL A 114 -0.61 32.39 28.45
CA VAL A 114 -1.01 33.76 28.12
C VAL A 114 -2.30 34.11 28.85
N LYS A 115 -2.29 35.21 29.62
CA LYS A 115 -3.46 35.69 30.36
C LYS A 115 -4.61 36.06 29.41
N ASN A 116 -5.80 35.58 29.74
CA ASN A 116 -7.06 35.94 29.09
C ASN A 116 -8.06 36.36 30.17
N PRO A 117 -8.01 37.62 30.63
CA PRO A 117 -8.83 38.09 31.74
C PRO A 117 -10.33 37.90 31.46
N ASN A 118 -11.06 37.49 32.49
CA ASN A 118 -12.52 37.26 32.44
C ASN A 118 -12.99 36.12 31.52
N TYR A 119 -12.10 35.22 31.08
CA TYR A 119 -12.53 34.03 30.35
C TYR A 119 -13.15 32.99 31.30
N ILE A 120 -14.33 32.47 30.92
CA ILE A 120 -15.19 31.65 31.80
C ILE A 120 -14.55 30.34 32.25
N LYS A 121 -13.69 29.73 31.43
CA LYS A 121 -13.05 28.45 31.77
C LYS A 121 -11.86 28.64 32.69
N GLU A 122 -10.96 29.52 32.28
CA GLU A 122 -9.73 29.83 32.99
C GLU A 122 -9.34 31.27 32.63
N GLU A 123 -8.67 32.02 33.51
CA GLU A 123 -8.22 33.39 33.19
C GLU A 123 -6.96 33.41 32.29
N LYS A 124 -6.84 32.39 31.42
CA LYS A 124 -5.76 32.15 30.47
C LYS A 124 -6.30 31.53 29.19
N SER A 125 -5.57 31.74 28.11
CA SER A 125 -5.80 31.04 26.85
C SER A 125 -5.43 29.56 27.00
N PRO A 126 -6.18 28.62 26.40
CA PRO A 126 -5.95 27.20 26.65
C PRO A 126 -4.62 26.72 26.07
N ALA A 127 -3.96 25.80 26.79
CA ALA A 127 -2.80 25.07 26.31
C ALA A 127 -3.17 24.12 25.15
N LEU A 128 -2.27 23.99 24.19
CA LEU A 128 -2.36 23.16 22.99
C LEU A 128 -1.30 22.05 22.94
N ASN A 129 -0.25 22.09 23.76
CA ASN A 129 0.71 20.98 23.90
C ASN A 129 0.11 19.71 24.53
N VAL A 130 -1.14 19.79 25.01
CA VAL A 130 -1.95 18.67 25.52
C VAL A 130 -2.92 18.13 24.48
N ILE A 131 -2.80 18.51 23.20
CA ILE A 131 -3.75 18.09 22.16
C ILE A 131 -3.76 16.58 21.93
N ALA A 132 -2.61 15.89 22.00
CA ALA A 132 -2.59 14.43 21.82
C ALA A 132 -3.47 13.73 22.86
N GLU A 133 -3.32 14.09 24.14
CA GLU A 133 -4.16 13.59 25.22
C GLU A 133 -5.65 13.89 24.98
N ARG A 134 -5.98 15.13 24.56
CA ARG A 134 -7.36 15.51 24.23
C ARG A 134 -7.93 14.78 23.02
N MET A 135 -7.06 14.32 22.12
CA MET A 135 -7.40 13.46 20.98
C MET A 135 -7.40 11.97 21.35
N PHE A 136 -7.17 11.61 22.62
CA PHE A 136 -7.09 10.23 23.12
C PHE A 136 -5.88 9.43 22.58
N LEU A 137 -4.79 10.12 22.26
CA LEU A 137 -3.51 9.53 21.87
C LEU A 137 -2.62 9.54 23.11
N HIS A 138 -2.33 8.35 23.64
CA HIS A 138 -1.60 8.17 24.90
C HIS A 138 -0.21 7.59 24.70
N GLU A 139 0.01 6.88 23.58
CA GLU A 139 1.31 6.29 23.23
C GLU A 139 1.99 7.10 22.12
N ARG A 140 3.32 7.06 22.12
CA ARG A 140 4.13 7.75 21.11
C ARG A 140 3.84 7.19 19.72
N GLU A 141 3.69 5.88 19.62
CA GLU A 141 3.40 5.16 18.38
C GLU A 141 2.07 5.60 17.78
N ASP A 142 1.05 5.86 18.61
CA ASP A 142 -0.26 6.34 18.15
C ASP A 142 -0.14 7.74 17.52
N VAL A 143 0.59 8.64 18.18
CA VAL A 143 0.86 9.98 17.64
C VAL A 143 1.64 9.89 16.34
N GLU A 144 2.67 9.04 16.29
CA GLU A 144 3.49 8.82 15.11
C GLU A 144 2.68 8.29 13.92
N ALA A 145 1.72 7.38 14.17
CA ALA A 145 0.79 6.87 13.16
C ALA A 145 -0.14 7.98 12.62
N VAL A 146 -0.70 8.81 13.50
CA VAL A 146 -1.55 9.94 13.11
C VAL A 146 -0.77 10.97 12.29
N ILE A 147 0.44 11.33 12.71
CA ILE A 147 1.29 12.27 11.96
C ILE A 147 1.64 11.69 10.58
N ALA A 148 1.85 10.38 10.46
CA ALA A 148 2.12 9.75 9.17
C ALA A 148 0.93 9.89 8.19
N VAL A 149 -0.30 9.77 8.69
CA VAL A 149 -1.51 10.00 7.89
C VAL A 149 -1.61 11.47 7.47
N LEU A 150 -1.44 12.42 8.40
CA LEU A 150 -1.44 13.86 8.08
C LEU A 150 -0.35 14.22 7.06
N ALA A 151 0.83 13.60 7.16
CA ALA A 151 1.94 13.79 6.22
C ALA A 151 1.64 13.29 4.80
N SER A 152 0.64 12.42 4.63
CA SER A 152 0.15 12.01 3.32
C SER A 152 -0.75 13.06 2.64
N GLY A 153 -1.08 14.15 3.36
CA GLY A 153 -1.96 15.23 2.89
C GLY A 153 -3.45 14.95 3.11
N LYS A 154 -3.81 13.74 3.55
CA LYS A 154 -5.20 13.38 3.87
C LYS A 154 -5.60 13.92 5.25
N PRO A 155 -6.70 14.69 5.36
CA PRO A 155 -7.22 15.07 6.66
C PRO A 155 -7.86 13.84 7.34
N LEU A 156 -7.80 13.77 8.67
CA LEU A 156 -8.23 12.56 9.39
C LEU A 156 -9.74 12.29 9.29
N ASP A 157 -10.54 13.30 8.96
CA ASP A 157 -11.99 13.18 8.80
C ASP A 157 -12.44 12.52 7.49
N GLU A 158 -11.51 12.31 6.56
CA GLU A 158 -11.70 11.57 5.30
C GLU A 158 -11.20 10.12 5.37
N VAL A 159 -10.60 9.73 6.51
CA VAL A 159 -10.10 8.36 6.72
C VAL A 159 -11.18 7.53 7.42
N GLU A 160 -11.41 6.31 6.93
CA GLU A 160 -12.38 5.40 7.53
C GLU A 160 -11.89 4.85 8.88
N GLU A 161 -10.63 4.43 8.93
CA GLU A 161 -10.02 3.86 10.13
C GLU A 161 -8.52 4.21 10.23
N LEU A 162 -8.11 4.58 11.45
CA LEU A 162 -6.72 4.76 11.86
C LEU A 162 -6.25 3.52 12.63
N ASP A 163 -4.99 3.16 12.45
CA ASP A 163 -4.32 2.10 13.20
C ASP A 163 -3.94 2.59 14.62
N VAL A 164 -4.97 2.92 15.42
CA VAL A 164 -4.84 3.38 16.82
C VAL A 164 -6.04 2.88 17.65
N PRO A 165 -5.89 2.60 18.96
CA PRO A 165 -6.92 1.94 19.78
C PRO A 165 -8.29 2.65 19.84
N ARG A 166 -8.34 3.96 19.62
CA ARG A 166 -9.57 4.78 19.70
C ARG A 166 -9.83 5.59 18.42
N SER A 167 -9.53 5.01 17.26
CA SER A 167 -9.68 5.61 15.91
C SER A 167 -10.89 6.56 15.77
N ALA A 168 -12.11 6.10 16.03
CA ALA A 168 -13.32 6.92 15.89
C ALA A 168 -13.33 8.16 16.81
N ALA A 169 -12.83 8.04 18.04
CA ALA A 169 -12.75 9.16 18.98
C ALA A 169 -11.66 10.16 18.59
N VAL A 170 -10.52 9.66 18.09
CA VAL A 170 -9.43 10.49 17.55
C VAL A 170 -9.95 11.33 16.37
N ILE A 171 -10.63 10.70 15.41
CA ILE A 171 -11.22 11.37 14.24
C ILE A 171 -12.29 12.39 14.66
N ALA A 172 -13.15 12.04 15.62
CA ALA A 172 -14.17 12.97 16.12
C ALA A 172 -13.54 14.21 16.79
N GLN A 173 -12.46 14.03 17.57
CA GLN A 173 -11.76 15.15 18.18
C GLN A 173 -11.01 15.99 17.17
N TYR A 174 -10.38 15.38 16.17
CA TYR A 174 -9.82 16.10 15.04
C TYR A 174 -10.86 16.99 14.35
N LYS A 175 -12.05 16.45 14.04
CA LYS A 175 -13.19 17.20 13.46
C LYS A 175 -13.58 18.39 14.35
N SER A 176 -13.68 18.17 15.65
CA SER A 176 -14.01 19.21 16.63
C SER A 176 -12.98 20.34 16.64
N ILE A 177 -11.69 20.00 16.70
CA ILE A 177 -10.58 20.97 16.66
C ILE A 177 -10.59 21.73 15.33
N ARG A 178 -10.73 21.04 14.21
CA ARG A 178 -10.82 21.65 12.87
C ARG A 178 -11.94 22.69 12.79
N ASN A 179 -13.12 22.36 13.30
CA ASN A 179 -14.26 23.28 13.33
C ASN A 179 -13.96 24.52 14.19
N ILE A 180 -13.37 24.34 15.37
CA ILE A 180 -12.97 25.46 16.24
C ILE A 180 -11.96 26.37 15.54
N VAL A 181 -10.94 25.81 14.88
CA VAL A 181 -9.91 26.60 14.20
C VAL A 181 -10.50 27.37 13.02
N PHE A 182 -11.28 26.72 12.17
CA PHE A 182 -11.81 27.38 10.98
C PHE A 182 -12.96 28.34 11.26
N ALA A 183 -13.87 28.02 12.18
CA ALA A 183 -14.99 28.89 12.54
C ALA A 183 -14.63 29.95 13.58
N GLY A 184 -13.52 29.79 14.29
CA GLY A 184 -13.19 30.57 15.47
C GLY A 184 -13.98 30.10 16.69
N ASN A 185 -13.69 30.70 17.84
CA ASN A 185 -14.35 30.35 19.10
C ASN A 185 -14.54 31.60 19.97
N PRO A 186 -15.77 32.12 20.10
CA PRO A 186 -16.05 33.23 20.99
C PRO A 186 -15.87 32.81 22.44
N ALA A 187 -15.21 33.66 23.23
CA ALA A 187 -14.93 33.39 24.63
C ALA A 187 -16.10 33.85 25.51
N GLY A 188 -16.63 32.93 26.31
CA GLY A 188 -17.61 33.26 27.34
C GLY A 188 -16.99 34.08 28.48
N LYS A 189 -17.78 35.00 29.05
CA LYS A 189 -17.37 35.81 30.21
C LYS A 189 -17.60 35.06 31.52
N LYS A 190 -16.67 35.16 32.47
CA LYS A 190 -16.84 34.69 33.85
C LYS A 190 -17.72 35.64 34.65
N ASP A 191 -17.40 36.93 34.62
CA ASP A 191 -18.21 38.03 35.11
C ASP A 191 -18.91 38.70 33.90
N PRO A 192 -20.26 38.70 33.84
CA PRO A 192 -21.02 39.34 32.77
C PRO A 192 -20.67 40.82 32.56
N ASN A 193 -20.38 41.53 33.66
CA ASN A 193 -20.06 42.95 33.67
C ASN A 193 -18.56 43.23 33.48
N GLY A 194 -17.73 42.19 33.56
CA GLY A 194 -16.29 42.28 33.35
C GLY A 194 -15.89 42.56 31.89
N LYS A 195 -14.61 42.90 31.71
CA LYS A 195 -13.99 43.12 30.40
C LYS A 195 -14.21 41.92 29.49
N LYS A 196 -14.42 42.14 28.18
CA LYS A 196 -14.56 41.03 27.23
C LYS A 196 -13.23 40.23 27.14
N PRO A 197 -13.26 38.89 27.31
CA PRO A 197 -12.10 38.05 27.06
C PRO A 197 -11.75 38.04 25.56
N PHE A 198 -10.55 37.58 25.25
CA PHE A 198 -10.11 37.42 23.87
C PHE A 198 -10.82 36.23 23.22
N ASP A 199 -11.44 36.50 22.07
CA ASP A 199 -12.01 35.49 21.18
C ASP A 199 -10.90 34.87 20.34
N MET A 200 -11.06 33.60 19.97
CA MET A 200 -10.24 32.99 18.91
C MET A 200 -10.84 33.37 17.55
N PRO A 201 -10.11 34.08 16.68
CA PRO A 201 -10.62 34.45 15.36
C PRO A 201 -10.78 33.21 14.46
N PRO A 202 -11.68 33.27 13.45
CA PRO A 202 -11.76 32.24 12.42
C PRO A 202 -10.52 32.26 11.52
N TRP A 203 -10.04 31.07 11.13
CA TRP A 203 -8.86 30.91 10.27
C TRP A 203 -9.17 30.42 8.86
N LYS A 204 -10.43 30.12 8.54
CA LYS A 204 -10.84 29.53 7.25
C LYS A 204 -10.34 30.30 6.02
N GLU A 205 -10.31 31.62 6.08
CA GLU A 205 -9.88 32.47 4.97
C GLU A 205 -8.35 32.60 4.83
N ARG A 206 -7.59 32.09 5.80
CA ARG A 206 -6.12 32.28 5.90
C ARG A 206 -5.34 30.98 5.96
N LEU A 207 -6.01 29.87 6.21
CA LEU A 207 -5.40 28.57 6.45
C LEU A 207 -6.06 27.52 5.55
N SER A 208 -5.27 26.82 4.75
CA SER A 208 -5.74 25.67 3.98
C SER A 208 -5.82 24.41 4.84
N GLU A 209 -6.52 23.38 4.36
CA GLU A 209 -6.57 22.06 5.01
C GLU A 209 -5.18 21.47 5.24
N SER A 210 -4.30 21.52 4.24
CA SER A 210 -2.93 21.03 4.38
C SER A 210 -2.14 21.83 5.42
N GLN A 211 -2.34 23.14 5.51
CA GLN A 211 -1.67 23.95 6.53
C GLN A 211 -2.22 23.67 7.93
N PHE A 212 -3.51 23.37 8.04
CA PHE A 212 -4.10 22.90 9.29
C PHE A 212 -3.50 21.56 9.72
N ASN A 213 -3.35 20.60 8.79
CA ASN A 213 -2.71 19.32 9.05
C ASN A 213 -1.27 19.49 9.55
N ASP A 214 -0.49 20.36 8.90
CA ASP A 214 0.86 20.70 9.32
C ASP A 214 0.87 21.21 10.78
N ILE A 215 -0.03 22.13 11.15
CA ILE A 215 -0.13 22.67 12.52
C ILE A 215 -0.52 21.57 13.52
N ILE A 216 -1.49 20.72 13.20
CA ILE A 216 -1.89 19.62 14.09
C ILE A 216 -0.74 18.63 14.29
N ALA A 217 -0.03 18.26 13.23
CA ALA A 217 1.15 17.41 13.34
C ALA A 217 2.21 18.01 14.27
N TYR A 218 2.46 19.33 14.16
CA TYR A 218 3.34 20.03 15.10
C TYR A 218 2.82 19.95 16.54
N LEU A 219 1.55 20.28 16.79
CA LEU A 219 1.00 20.28 18.15
C LEU A 219 1.00 18.88 18.79
N LEU A 220 0.77 17.83 18.01
CA LEU A 220 0.90 16.44 18.45
C LEU A 220 2.36 16.08 18.79
N SER A 221 3.34 16.63 18.07
CA SER A 221 4.76 16.39 18.36
C SER A 221 5.23 17.00 19.69
N LEU A 222 4.45 17.91 20.30
CA LEU A 222 4.79 18.59 21.55
C LEU A 222 4.41 17.81 22.80
N SER A 223 3.78 16.64 22.65
CA SER A 223 3.36 15.83 23.79
C SER A 223 4.54 15.46 24.68
N PRO A 224 4.39 15.60 26.01
CA PRO A 224 5.45 15.29 26.95
C PRO A 224 5.59 13.77 27.07
N TRP A 225 6.41 13.17 26.21
CA TRP A 225 6.83 11.79 26.36
C TRP A 225 7.86 11.72 27.49
N GLU A 226 7.63 10.88 28.50
CA GLU A 226 8.68 10.51 29.44
C GLU A 226 9.86 9.96 28.64
N SER A 227 11.04 10.58 28.77
CA SER A 227 12.27 10.03 28.20
C SER A 227 12.61 8.78 29.01
N ASN A 228 12.32 7.61 28.46
CA ASN A 228 12.78 6.33 28.99
C ASN A 228 14.31 6.26 29.02
#